data_AF-A0ABC8JL71-F1
#
_entry.id   AF-A0ABC8JL71-F1
#
_cell.length_a   1.000
_cell.length_b   1.000
_cell.length_c   1.000
_cell.angle_alpha   90.00
_cell.angle_beta   90.00
_cell.angle_gamma   90.00
#
_symmetry.space_group_name_H-M   'P 1'
#
loop_
_entity.id
_entity.type
_entity.pdbx_description
1 polymer ?
#
loop_
_entity_poly.entity_id
_entity_poly.type
_entity_poly.pdbx_seq_one_letter_code
_entity_poly.pdbx_strand_id
1 'polypeptide(L)'
;MATLCIGSTHIYHNSLLTTSQSPRRLAWTSITATADTLRGSANYQPSHWDHEFLLSLKNIYVRENSVRHRDFLRGKVRKMLDETTTRLEKLELVDKLQKLGVSYHFECKIDKILADVYHNNVRDCGKEDLHATALEFRLLREHGFNVSEGIFDVFINKIEDRTFKSGDIKGLISVYEASYLATKLDTKLHKVIRPYANQQLRKIIASPDHHIYNTDALEMAVEALEMPYHWRMKRLETRRYIDAYNKHDVLIELAKIDFNIEKKILISKGKRKNKKEN
;
A
#
# COMPACT_ATOMS: atom_id res chain seq x y z
N MET A 1 -1.49 -24.53 -22.14
CA MET A 1 -0.50 -23.62 -21.51
C MET A 1 -0.91 -22.19 -21.84
N ALA A 2 -1.86 -21.64 -21.07
CA ALA A 2 -2.42 -20.31 -21.30
C ALA A 2 -1.83 -19.35 -20.28
N THR A 3 -1.00 -18.42 -20.76
CA THR A 3 -0.46 -17.30 -20.01
C THR A 3 -1.54 -16.23 -19.87
N LEU A 4 -2.07 -16.06 -18.67
CA LEU A 4 -2.95 -14.94 -18.32
C LEU A 4 -2.12 -13.66 -18.22
N CYS A 5 -2.06 -12.91 -19.33
CA CYS A 5 -1.60 -11.53 -19.33
C CYS A 5 -2.67 -10.64 -18.69
N ILE A 6 -2.57 -10.37 -17.39
CA ILE A 6 -3.38 -9.34 -16.73
C ILE A 6 -2.58 -8.03 -16.78
N GLY A 7 -2.55 -7.42 -17.96
CA GLY A 7 -2.21 -6.02 -18.10
C GLY A 7 -3.49 -5.21 -18.00
N SER A 8 -3.76 -4.60 -16.84
CA SER A 8 -4.88 -3.66 -16.70
C SER A 8 -4.54 -2.38 -17.46
N THR A 9 -4.93 -2.33 -18.74
CA THR A 9 -4.87 -1.15 -19.58
C THR A 9 -6.11 -0.31 -19.36
N HIS A 10 -6.18 0.43 -18.26
CA HIS A 10 -7.17 1.50 -18.14
C HIS A 10 -6.60 2.74 -17.43
N ILE A 11 -6.58 3.83 -18.21
CA ILE A 11 -6.73 5.24 -17.79
C ILE A 11 -5.41 5.99 -17.47
N TYR A 12 -4.64 6.29 -18.53
CA TYR A 12 -3.69 7.42 -18.58
C TYR A 12 -4.38 8.76 -18.90
N HIS A 13 -5.64 8.97 -18.50
CA HIS A 13 -6.34 10.22 -18.77
C HIS A 13 -6.90 10.82 -17.49
N ASN A 14 -6.07 11.59 -16.80
CA ASN A 14 -6.50 12.75 -16.02
C ASN A 14 -5.33 13.72 -15.87
N SER A 15 -4.82 14.14 -17.03
CA SER A 15 -4.38 15.52 -17.21
C SER A 15 -5.35 16.10 -18.24
N LEU A 16 -5.87 17.30 -17.98
CA LEU A 16 -6.47 18.08 -19.05
C LEU A 16 -5.35 18.37 -20.05
N LEU A 17 -5.21 17.49 -21.03
CA LEU A 17 -4.41 17.69 -22.22
C LEU A 17 -5.09 18.81 -22.99
N THR A 18 -4.69 20.05 -22.74
CA THR A 18 -4.69 21.02 -23.83
C THR A 18 -3.78 20.42 -24.89
N THR A 19 -4.35 20.10 -26.04
CA THR A 19 -3.74 19.41 -27.19
C THR A 19 -2.29 19.85 -27.39
N SER A 20 -1.36 19.13 -26.77
CA SER A 20 0.07 19.33 -26.95
C SER A 20 0.50 18.20 -27.86
N GLN A 21 0.93 18.56 -29.06
CA GLN A 21 1.49 17.63 -30.04
C GLN A 21 2.44 16.67 -29.32
N SER A 22 2.27 15.38 -29.57
CA SER A 22 3.28 14.38 -29.22
C SER A 22 4.65 14.89 -29.66
N PRO A 23 5.71 14.80 -28.83
CA PRO A 23 7.03 15.17 -29.29
C PRO A 23 7.31 14.36 -30.56
N ARG A 24 7.62 15.07 -31.66
CA ARG A 24 8.01 14.41 -32.91
C ARG A 24 9.12 13.43 -32.55
N ARG A 25 8.94 12.14 -32.86
CA ARG A 25 10.08 11.22 -32.93
C ARG A 25 11.05 11.85 -33.90
N LEU A 26 12.16 12.38 -33.40
CA LEU A 26 13.31 12.63 -34.26
C LEU A 26 13.73 11.26 -34.79
N ALA A 27 13.56 11.08 -36.09
CA ALA A 27 14.04 9.91 -36.80
C ALA A 27 15.55 9.85 -36.60
N TRP A 28 16.06 8.70 -36.14
CA TRP A 28 17.48 8.47 -36.00
C TRP A 28 18.03 8.10 -37.37
N THR A 29 18.89 8.95 -37.93
CA THR A 29 19.83 8.52 -38.95
C THR A 29 20.92 7.72 -38.25
N SER A 30 21.03 6.43 -38.57
CA SER A 30 22.17 5.61 -38.18
C SER A 30 23.43 6.24 -38.76
N ILE A 31 24.25 6.86 -37.91
CA ILE A 31 25.57 7.34 -38.32
C ILE A 31 26.43 6.09 -38.53
N THR A 32 26.79 5.84 -39.79
CA THR A 32 27.76 4.82 -40.16
C THR A 32 29.08 5.11 -39.47
N ALA A 33 29.57 4.12 -38.74
CA ALA A 33 30.78 4.17 -37.95
C ALA A 33 31.99 4.57 -38.81
N THR A 34 32.67 5.63 -38.39
CA THR A 34 34.09 5.86 -38.72
C THR A 34 34.88 5.91 -37.41
N ALA A 35 36.03 5.28 -37.45
CA ALA A 35 36.81 4.81 -36.30
C ALA A 35 37.32 5.93 -35.37
N ASP A 36 36.98 5.85 -34.09
CA ASP A 36 37.91 5.64 -32.96
C ASP A 36 37.14 5.78 -31.64
N THR A 37 36.64 4.65 -31.11
CA THR A 37 36.11 4.58 -29.75
C THR A 37 36.79 3.42 -29.01
N LEU A 38 37.96 3.70 -28.41
CA LEU A 38 38.70 2.82 -27.51
C LEU A 38 37.95 2.49 -26.19
N ARG A 39 36.69 2.95 -26.04
CA ARG A 39 35.84 2.69 -24.88
C ARG A 39 34.51 2.09 -25.34
N GLY A 40 34.22 0.87 -24.90
CA GLY A 40 32.93 0.23 -25.14
C GLY A 40 31.78 1.07 -24.58
N SER A 41 30.75 1.32 -25.40
CA SER A 41 29.52 1.97 -24.96
C SER A 41 28.53 0.92 -24.42
N ALA A 42 27.89 1.21 -23.30
CA ALA A 42 26.90 0.32 -22.68
C ALA A 42 25.50 0.40 -23.33
N ASN A 43 25.33 1.19 -24.40
CA ASN A 43 24.07 1.35 -25.14
C ASN A 43 22.84 1.69 -24.26
N TYR A 44 23.04 2.50 -23.21
CA TYR A 44 21.94 3.00 -22.38
C TYR A 44 20.97 3.85 -23.20
N GLN A 45 19.66 3.63 -22.97
CA GLN A 45 18.62 4.45 -23.57
C GLN A 45 18.56 5.82 -22.87
N PRO A 46 18.23 6.89 -23.61
CA PRO A 46 18.00 8.21 -23.01
C PRO A 46 16.80 8.18 -22.06
N SER A 47 16.71 9.18 -21.18
CA SER A 47 15.57 9.38 -20.30
C SER A 47 14.26 9.49 -21.09
N HIS A 48 13.21 8.83 -20.60
CA HIS A 48 11.84 8.99 -21.13
C HIS A 48 11.27 10.40 -20.90
N TRP A 49 11.86 11.14 -19.96
CA TRP A 49 11.42 12.49 -19.59
C TRP A 49 12.40 13.51 -20.14
N ASP A 50 11.91 14.36 -21.04
CA ASP A 50 12.64 15.50 -21.54
C ASP A 50 12.65 16.65 -20.51
N HIS A 51 13.71 17.45 -20.52
CA HIS A 51 13.89 18.56 -19.59
C HIS A 51 12.80 19.63 -19.77
N GLU A 52 12.43 19.95 -21.02
CA GLU A 52 11.33 20.88 -21.31
C GLU A 52 10.00 20.38 -20.76
N PHE A 53 9.74 19.07 -20.91
CA PHE A 53 8.56 18.43 -20.33
C PHE A 53 8.55 18.56 -18.80
N LEU A 54 9.67 18.30 -18.13
CA LEU A 54 9.76 18.43 -16.67
C LEU A 54 9.48 19.88 -16.21
N LEU A 55 9.98 20.87 -16.95
CA LEU A 55 9.71 22.29 -16.66
C LEU A 55 8.25 22.67 -16.92
N SER A 56 7.61 22.10 -17.95
CA SER A 56 6.23 22.41 -18.35
C SER A 56 5.18 21.87 -17.39
N LEU A 57 5.52 20.89 -16.54
CA LEU A 57 4.62 20.34 -15.52
C LEU A 57 4.03 21.44 -14.62
N LYS A 58 2.79 21.82 -14.91
CA LYS A 58 1.95 22.72 -14.10
C LYS A 58 0.97 21.88 -13.30
N ASN A 59 0.77 22.21 -12.02
CA ASN A 59 -0.17 21.50 -11.16
C ASN A 59 -1.04 22.50 -10.37
N ILE A 60 -2.36 22.32 -10.50
CA ILE A 60 -3.44 23.23 -10.07
C ILE A 60 -3.83 23.02 -8.59
N TYR A 61 -3.37 21.94 -7.94
CA TYR A 61 -3.88 21.49 -6.64
C TYR A 61 -3.40 22.27 -5.40
N VAL A 62 -2.45 23.20 -5.53
CA VAL A 62 -2.12 24.12 -4.42
C VAL A 62 -2.74 25.47 -4.75
N ARG A 63 -4.05 25.50 -4.66
CA ARG A 63 -4.81 26.71 -4.35
C ARG A 63 -5.08 26.69 -2.85
N GLU A 64 -5.17 27.88 -2.25
CA GLU A 64 -5.46 28.04 -0.82
C GLU A 64 -6.70 27.24 -0.38
N ASN A 65 -7.71 27.19 -1.25
CA ASN A 65 -8.94 26.41 -1.05
C ASN A 65 -8.68 24.91 -0.83
N SER A 66 -7.71 24.31 -1.53
CA SER A 66 -7.39 22.88 -1.40
C SER A 66 -6.72 22.57 -0.06
N VAL A 67 -5.88 23.48 0.44
CA VAL A 67 -5.24 23.35 1.76
C VAL A 67 -6.31 23.47 2.86
N ARG A 68 -7.18 24.48 2.78
CA ARG A 68 -8.31 24.64 3.71
C ARG A 68 -9.22 23.41 3.72
N HIS A 69 -9.53 22.87 2.54
CA HIS A 69 -10.37 21.68 2.42
C HIS A 69 -9.71 20.43 3.01
N ARG A 70 -8.39 20.22 2.78
CA ARG A 70 -7.62 19.15 3.45
C ARG A 70 -7.68 19.28 4.97
N ASP A 71 -7.47 20.49 5.50
CA ASP A 71 -7.45 20.72 6.94
C ASP A 71 -8.83 20.48 7.58
N PHE A 72 -9.90 20.82 6.87
CA PHE A 72 -11.28 20.49 7.25
C PHE A 72 -11.52 18.97 7.30
N LEU A 73 -11.12 18.23 6.25
CA LEU A 73 -11.24 16.76 6.21
C LEU A 73 -10.39 16.10 7.31
N ARG A 74 -9.19 16.62 7.57
CA ARG A 74 -8.34 16.18 8.68
C ARG A 74 -9.07 16.33 10.02
N GLY A 75 -9.80 17.43 10.23
CA GLY A 75 -10.64 17.62 11.42
C GLY A 75 -11.72 16.54 11.56
N LYS A 76 -12.41 16.18 10.46
CA LYS A 76 -13.40 15.09 10.45
C LYS A 76 -12.78 13.74 10.82
N VAL A 77 -11.65 13.40 10.21
CA VAL A 77 -10.95 12.12 10.49
C VAL A 77 -10.45 12.08 11.93
N ARG A 78 -9.99 13.20 12.50
CA ARG A 78 -9.65 13.27 13.93
C ARG A 78 -10.84 12.91 14.81
N LYS A 79 -12.03 13.42 14.48
CA LYS A 79 -13.27 13.12 15.21
C LYS A 79 -13.66 11.65 15.06
N MET A 80 -13.55 11.09 13.86
CA MET A 80 -13.80 9.65 13.63
C MET A 80 -12.88 8.75 14.49
N LEU A 81 -11.60 9.10 14.61
CA LEU A 81 -10.66 8.38 15.49
C LEU A 81 -11.05 8.43 16.97
N ASP A 82 -11.68 9.53 17.42
CA ASP A 82 -12.14 9.68 18.82
C ASP A 82 -13.47 8.94 19.07
N GLU A 83 -14.36 8.94 18.08
CA GLU A 83 -15.70 8.34 18.18
C GLU A 83 -15.70 6.82 17.99
N THR A 84 -14.70 6.26 17.32
CA THR A 84 -14.61 4.81 17.10
C THR A 84 -14.42 4.11 18.45
N THR A 85 -15.35 3.22 18.81
CA THR A 85 -15.36 2.60 20.13
C THR A 85 -14.70 1.22 20.13
N THR A 86 -14.94 0.41 19.11
CA THR A 86 -14.46 -0.98 19.10
C THR A 86 -12.98 -1.07 18.76
N ARG A 87 -12.28 -2.04 19.38
CA ARG A 87 -10.85 -2.30 19.15
C ARG A 87 -10.56 -2.61 17.68
N LEU A 88 -11.37 -3.47 17.06
CA LEU A 88 -11.19 -3.86 15.66
C LEU A 88 -11.36 -2.66 14.72
N GLU A 89 -12.43 -1.86 14.87
CA GLU A 89 -12.65 -0.70 14.00
C GLU A 89 -11.53 0.34 14.15
N LYS A 90 -11.00 0.54 15.36
CA LYS A 90 -9.84 1.43 15.58
C LYS A 90 -8.62 0.94 14.79
N LEU A 91 -8.30 -0.34 14.88
CA LEU A 91 -7.17 -0.94 14.17
C LEU A 91 -7.37 -0.88 12.64
N GLU A 92 -8.58 -1.17 12.15
CA GLU A 92 -8.91 -1.05 10.73
C GLU A 92 -8.80 0.39 10.22
N LEU A 93 -9.22 1.37 11.02
CA LEU A 93 -9.11 2.78 10.68
C LEU A 93 -7.63 3.21 10.62
N VAL A 94 -6.80 2.79 11.58
CA VAL A 94 -5.35 3.03 11.55
C VAL A 94 -4.72 2.40 10.31
N ASP A 95 -5.04 1.15 9.98
CA ASP A 95 -4.54 0.48 8.78
C ASP A 95 -4.93 1.22 7.50
N LYS A 96 -6.19 1.65 7.38
CA LYS A 96 -6.67 2.45 6.25
C LYS A 96 -5.89 3.75 6.11
N LEU A 97 -5.63 4.47 7.22
CA LEU A 97 -4.86 5.72 7.20
C LEU A 97 -3.41 5.50 6.74
N GLN A 98 -2.78 4.39 7.15
CA GLN A 98 -1.44 4.02 6.70
C GLN A 98 -1.42 3.67 5.21
N LYS A 99 -2.36 2.85 4.74
CA LYS A 99 -2.48 2.48 3.31
C LYS A 99 -2.77 3.70 2.43
N LEU A 100 -3.64 4.60 2.89
CA LEU A 100 -3.92 5.88 2.23
C LEU A 100 -2.77 6.90 2.33
N GLY A 101 -1.70 6.59 3.06
CA GLY A 101 -0.50 7.43 3.16
C GLY A 101 -0.74 8.76 3.85
N VAL A 102 -1.76 8.86 4.71
CA VAL A 102 -2.11 10.08 5.47
C VAL A 102 -1.93 9.90 6.98
N SER A 103 -1.44 8.74 7.42
CA SER A 103 -1.21 8.43 8.85
C SER A 103 -0.31 9.45 9.56
N TYR A 104 0.65 10.05 8.84
CA TYR A 104 1.58 11.05 9.38
C TYR A 104 0.90 12.32 9.92
N HIS A 105 -0.35 12.60 9.52
CA HIS A 105 -1.14 13.71 10.10
C HIS A 105 -1.72 13.41 11.50
N PHE A 106 -1.64 12.14 11.92
CA PHE A 106 -2.33 11.60 13.09
C PHE A 106 -1.41 10.77 14.01
N GLU A 107 -0.09 10.87 13.87
CA GLU A 107 0.90 10.05 14.62
C GLU A 107 0.59 9.99 16.11
N CYS A 108 0.46 11.15 16.78
CA CYS A 108 0.17 11.18 18.22
C CYS A 108 -1.15 10.50 18.62
N LYS A 109 -2.15 10.45 17.73
CA LYS A 109 -3.40 9.72 17.99
C LYS A 109 -3.24 8.23 17.76
N ILE A 110 -2.56 7.86 16.67
CA ILE A 110 -2.26 6.47 16.33
C ILE A 110 -1.44 5.83 17.45
N ASP A 111 -0.38 6.50 17.92
CA ASP A 111 0.47 6.00 19.01
C ASP A 111 -0.32 5.78 20.30
N LYS A 112 -1.23 6.70 20.64
CA LYS A 112 -2.13 6.53 21.81
C LYS A 112 -3.04 5.33 21.65
N ILE A 113 -3.69 5.20 20.49
CA ILE A 113 -4.58 4.06 20.20
C ILE A 113 -3.81 2.74 20.33
N LEU A 114 -2.61 2.67 19.78
CA LEU A 114 -1.79 1.44 19.82
C LEU A 114 -1.25 1.14 21.22
N ALA A 115 -0.85 2.17 21.98
CA ALA A 115 -0.46 1.99 23.38
C ALA A 115 -1.63 1.50 24.23
N ASP A 116 -2.83 2.07 24.05
CA ASP A 116 -4.04 1.62 24.74
C ASP A 116 -4.37 0.17 24.38
N VAL A 117 -4.28 -0.22 23.10
CA VAL A 117 -4.47 -1.61 22.68
C VAL A 117 -3.43 -2.50 23.37
N TYR A 118 -2.15 -2.16 23.29
CA TYR A 118 -1.06 -2.94 23.88
C TYR A 118 -1.25 -3.19 25.38
N HIS A 119 -1.67 -2.18 26.15
CA HIS A 119 -1.87 -2.31 27.59
C HIS A 119 -3.16 -3.05 27.96
N ASN A 120 -4.23 -2.89 27.18
CA ASN A 120 -5.51 -3.55 27.43
C ASN A 120 -5.54 -5.02 26.97
N ASN A 121 -4.61 -5.42 26.10
CA ASN A 121 -4.47 -6.79 25.57
C ASN A 121 -4.22 -7.87 26.63
N VAL A 122 -3.85 -7.50 27.85
CA VAL A 122 -3.62 -8.46 28.94
C VAL A 122 -4.93 -9.13 29.40
N ARG A 123 -6.11 -8.64 29.00
CA ARG A 123 -7.40 -9.07 29.60
C ARG A 123 -8.47 -9.62 28.66
N ASP A 124 -8.33 -9.52 27.34
CA ASP A 124 -9.41 -9.89 26.43
C ASP A 124 -8.91 -10.75 25.25
N CYS A 125 -8.44 -11.95 25.59
CA CYS A 125 -8.10 -13.02 24.64
C CYS A 125 -9.36 -13.77 24.14
N GLY A 126 -10.54 -13.14 24.27
CA GLY A 126 -11.82 -13.85 24.38
C GLY A 126 -12.63 -14.00 23.10
N LYS A 127 -12.21 -13.47 21.94
CA LYS A 127 -12.93 -13.67 20.68
C LYS A 127 -11.97 -13.94 19.53
N GLU A 128 -12.15 -15.13 18.95
CA GLU A 128 -11.29 -15.85 18.00
C GLU A 128 -11.22 -15.21 16.60
N ASP A 129 -11.15 -13.88 16.49
CA ASP A 129 -11.01 -13.24 15.19
C ASP A 129 -9.54 -13.24 14.73
N LEU A 130 -9.27 -14.08 13.74
CA LEU A 130 -7.98 -14.19 13.08
C LEU A 130 -7.57 -12.84 12.45
N HIS A 131 -8.52 -12.11 11.87
CA HIS A 131 -8.26 -10.83 11.25
C HIS A 131 -7.81 -9.79 12.28
N ALA A 132 -8.60 -9.61 13.35
CA ALA A 132 -8.26 -8.69 14.44
C ALA A 132 -6.90 -8.99 15.05
N THR A 133 -6.64 -10.26 15.37
CA THR A 133 -5.38 -10.69 16.02
C THR A 133 -4.17 -10.40 15.12
N ALA A 134 -4.27 -10.75 13.84
CA ALA A 134 -3.19 -10.52 12.89
C ALA A 134 -2.95 -9.03 12.61
N LEU A 135 -4.03 -8.26 12.48
CA LEU A 135 -3.97 -6.82 12.24
C LEU A 135 -3.29 -6.10 13.41
N GLU A 136 -3.66 -6.45 14.62
CA GLU A 136 -3.05 -5.92 15.83
C GLU A 136 -1.57 -6.25 15.93
N PHE A 137 -1.23 -7.53 15.79
CA PHE A 137 0.16 -7.97 15.84
C PHE A 137 1.01 -7.18 14.84
N ARG A 138 0.50 -7.02 13.61
CA ARG A 138 1.18 -6.27 12.56
C ARG A 138 1.36 -4.80 12.93
N LEU A 139 0.28 -4.11 13.29
CA LEU A 139 0.31 -2.68 13.58
C LEU A 139 1.19 -2.36 14.79
N LEU A 140 1.12 -3.17 15.84
CA LEU A 140 1.97 -3.01 17.02
C LEU A 140 3.45 -3.17 16.69
N ARG A 141 3.83 -4.23 15.95
CA ARG A 141 5.23 -4.43 15.55
C ARG A 141 5.74 -3.36 14.59
N GLU A 142 4.91 -2.90 13.66
CA GLU A 142 5.25 -1.79 12.75
C GLU A 142 5.56 -0.48 13.49
N HIS A 143 4.97 -0.26 14.67
CA HIS A 143 5.23 0.90 15.53
C HIS A 143 6.24 0.61 16.66
N GLY A 144 6.93 -0.53 16.61
CA GLY A 144 8.04 -0.84 17.52
C GLY A 144 7.64 -1.47 18.86
N PHE A 145 6.38 -1.87 19.04
CA PHE A 145 5.97 -2.62 20.23
C PHE A 145 6.50 -4.06 20.18
N ASN A 146 6.95 -4.56 21.33
CA ASN A 146 7.38 -5.94 21.46
C ASN A 146 6.17 -6.86 21.70
N VAL A 147 5.75 -7.56 20.65
CA VAL A 147 4.64 -8.53 20.68
C VAL A 147 5.17 -9.91 20.32
N SER A 148 4.93 -10.91 21.19
CA SER A 148 5.36 -12.30 20.99
C SER A 148 4.53 -13.00 19.90
N GLU A 149 5.14 -13.93 19.15
CA GLU A 149 4.42 -14.82 18.23
C GLU A 149 3.40 -15.74 18.95
N GLY A 150 3.50 -15.89 20.27
CA GLY A 150 2.57 -16.68 21.08
C GLY A 150 1.11 -16.23 20.99
N ILE A 151 0.85 -15.01 20.52
CA ILE A 151 -0.52 -14.55 20.22
C ILE A 151 -1.22 -15.44 19.17
N PHE A 152 -0.46 -16.16 18.35
CA PHE A 152 -0.98 -17.07 17.34
C PHE A 152 -1.10 -18.53 17.81
N ASP A 153 -0.73 -18.86 19.05
CA ASP A 153 -0.68 -20.26 19.53
C ASP A 153 -2.03 -20.97 19.42
N VAL A 154 -3.13 -20.27 19.73
CA VAL A 154 -4.49 -20.82 19.59
C VAL A 154 -4.79 -21.21 18.13
N PHE A 155 -4.34 -20.41 17.16
CA PHE A 155 -4.54 -20.70 15.75
C PHE A 155 -3.61 -21.81 15.26
N ILE A 156 -2.37 -21.83 15.74
CA ILE A 156 -1.40 -22.88 15.41
C ILE A 156 -1.91 -24.25 15.85
N ASN A 157 -2.39 -24.36 17.09
CA ASN A 157 -2.96 -25.62 17.60
C ASN A 157 -4.14 -26.07 16.71
N LYS A 158 -5.06 -25.15 16.35
CA LYS A 158 -6.18 -25.47 15.45
C LYS A 158 -5.73 -25.89 14.03
N ILE A 159 -4.64 -25.32 13.53
CA ILE A 159 -4.06 -25.68 12.22
C ILE A 159 -3.46 -27.09 12.29
N GLU A 160 -2.72 -27.40 13.35
CA GLU A 160 -2.13 -28.73 13.58
C GLU A 160 -3.20 -29.81 13.76
N ASP A 161 -4.26 -29.51 14.49
CA ASP A 161 -5.42 -30.38 14.67
C ASP A 161 -6.32 -30.51 13.42
N ARG A 162 -6.02 -29.76 12.34
CA ARG A 162 -6.82 -29.66 11.10
C ARG A 162 -8.27 -29.23 11.33
N THR A 163 -8.57 -28.62 12.47
CA THR A 163 -9.89 -28.12 12.82
C THR A 163 -10.09 -26.67 12.36
N PHE A 164 -9.01 -25.97 12.02
CA PHE A 164 -9.08 -24.60 11.54
C PHE A 164 -9.78 -24.50 10.18
N LYS A 165 -11.01 -23.95 10.19
CA LYS A 165 -11.75 -23.58 8.98
C LYS A 165 -11.50 -22.10 8.69
N SER A 166 -10.60 -21.82 7.76
CA SER A 166 -10.35 -20.46 7.27
C SER A 166 -11.52 -20.00 6.37
N GLY A 167 -12.62 -19.56 6.98
CA GLY A 167 -13.78 -19.06 6.24
C GLY A 167 -13.61 -17.65 5.66
N ASP A 168 -12.68 -16.85 6.20
CA ASP A 168 -12.50 -15.45 5.80
C ASP A 168 -11.14 -15.22 5.10
N ILE A 169 -11.22 -14.86 3.81
CA ILE A 169 -10.06 -14.44 3.01
C ILE A 169 -9.34 -13.28 3.69
N LYS A 170 -10.07 -12.32 4.28
CA LYS A 170 -9.49 -11.13 4.91
C LYS A 170 -8.61 -11.50 6.10
N GLY A 171 -9.06 -12.46 6.92
CA GLY A 171 -8.26 -13.06 7.99
C GLY A 171 -6.98 -13.72 7.46
N LEU A 172 -7.08 -14.53 6.41
CA LEU A 172 -5.91 -15.17 5.78
C LEU A 172 -4.88 -14.16 5.24
N ILE A 173 -5.33 -13.13 4.53
CA ILE A 173 -4.46 -12.04 4.03
C ILE A 173 -3.78 -11.36 5.21
N SER A 174 -4.53 -11.04 6.27
CA SER A 174 -3.98 -10.32 7.43
C SER A 174 -2.90 -11.11 8.15
N VAL A 175 -3.10 -12.42 8.30
CA VAL A 175 -2.12 -13.32 8.88
C VAL A 175 -0.91 -13.49 7.98
N TYR A 176 -1.13 -13.62 6.68
CA TYR A 176 -0.05 -13.68 5.70
C TYR A 176 0.84 -12.44 5.83
N GLU A 177 0.24 -11.25 5.82
CA GLU A 177 0.95 -9.97 5.98
C GLU A 177 1.68 -9.86 7.33
N ALA A 178 0.99 -10.20 8.43
CA ALA A 178 1.57 -10.22 9.77
C ALA A 178 2.80 -11.13 9.87
N SER A 179 2.79 -12.28 9.18
CA SER A 179 3.89 -13.24 9.21
C SER A 179 5.19 -12.68 8.63
N TYR A 180 5.15 -11.64 7.78
CA TYR A 180 6.34 -11.00 7.22
C TYR A 180 7.04 -10.04 8.17
N LEU A 181 6.46 -9.73 9.33
CA LEU A 181 7.10 -9.02 10.43
C LEU A 181 7.82 -9.94 11.42
N ALA A 182 8.00 -11.21 11.05
CA ALA A 182 8.76 -12.17 11.83
C ALA A 182 10.25 -11.78 11.91
N THR A 183 10.80 -11.87 13.12
CA THR A 183 12.23 -11.80 13.39
C THR A 183 12.85 -13.20 13.37
N LYS A 184 14.18 -13.29 13.55
CA LYS A 184 14.88 -14.60 13.60
C LYS A 184 14.40 -15.50 14.75
N LEU A 185 13.83 -14.91 15.81
CA LEU A 185 13.33 -15.65 16.98
C LEU A 185 11.93 -16.22 16.76
N ASP A 186 11.17 -15.66 15.81
CA ASP A 186 9.78 -16.03 15.58
C ASP A 186 9.68 -17.26 14.68
N THR A 187 9.88 -18.44 15.29
CA THR A 187 9.92 -19.71 14.56
C THR A 187 8.57 -20.14 14.03
N LYS A 188 7.51 -19.96 14.82
CA LYS A 188 6.16 -20.37 14.46
C LYS A 188 5.61 -19.54 13.30
N LEU A 189 5.91 -18.24 13.26
CA LEU A 189 5.46 -17.36 12.18
C LEU A 189 5.97 -17.80 10.82
N HIS A 190 7.27 -18.09 10.69
CA HIS A 190 7.85 -18.45 9.40
C HIS A 190 7.68 -19.93 9.03
N LYS A 191 7.60 -20.85 10.02
CA LYS A 191 7.49 -22.30 9.78
C LYS A 191 6.05 -22.80 9.63
N VAL A 192 5.09 -22.19 10.33
CA VAL A 192 3.71 -22.69 10.39
C VAL A 192 2.75 -21.71 9.74
N ILE A 193 2.69 -20.48 10.26
CA ILE A 193 1.70 -19.48 9.87
C ILE A 193 1.87 -19.05 8.41
N ARG A 194 3.07 -18.63 8.00
CA ARG A 194 3.33 -18.13 6.64
C ARG A 194 3.06 -19.21 5.57
N PRO A 195 3.58 -20.45 5.69
CA PRO A 195 3.31 -21.49 4.69
C PRO A 195 1.82 -21.86 4.63
N TYR A 196 1.15 -21.93 5.79
CA TYR A 196 -0.28 -22.22 5.85
C TYR A 196 -1.10 -21.14 5.13
N ALA A 197 -0.92 -19.87 5.48
CA ALA A 197 -1.64 -18.77 4.86
C ALA A 197 -1.38 -18.70 3.34
N ASN A 198 -0.12 -18.87 2.92
CA ASN A 198 0.24 -18.91 1.49
C ASN A 198 -0.50 -20.05 0.76
N GLN A 199 -0.51 -21.26 1.33
CA GLN A 199 -1.18 -22.41 0.73
C GLN A 199 -2.70 -22.19 0.63
N GLN A 200 -3.34 -21.65 1.66
CA GLN A 200 -4.79 -21.41 1.63
C GLN A 200 -5.16 -20.31 0.63
N LEU A 201 -4.44 -19.18 0.61
CA LEU A 201 -4.68 -18.11 -0.37
C LEU A 201 -4.52 -18.63 -1.80
N ARG A 202 -3.49 -19.44 -2.08
CA ARG A 202 -3.32 -20.07 -3.40
C ARG A 202 -4.44 -21.04 -3.75
N LYS A 203 -4.93 -21.83 -2.80
CA LYS A 203 -6.08 -22.73 -3.01
C LYS A 203 -7.33 -21.95 -3.37
N ILE A 204 -7.60 -20.84 -2.68
CA ILE A 204 -8.76 -19.98 -2.95
C ILE A 204 -8.65 -19.35 -4.35
N ILE A 205 -7.48 -18.83 -4.73
CA ILE A 205 -7.23 -18.25 -6.05
C ILE A 205 -7.26 -19.31 -7.17
N ALA A 206 -6.94 -20.56 -6.89
CA ALA A 206 -7.02 -21.65 -7.87
C ALA A 206 -8.41 -22.30 -7.95
N SER A 207 -9.30 -22.01 -6.99
CA SER A 207 -10.62 -22.64 -6.94
C SER A 207 -11.53 -22.07 -8.02
N PRO A 208 -12.29 -22.91 -8.74
CA PRO A 208 -13.21 -22.46 -9.79
C PRO A 208 -14.42 -21.69 -9.23
N ASP A 209 -14.69 -21.80 -7.92
CA ASP A 209 -15.81 -21.17 -7.22
C ASP A 209 -15.54 -19.70 -6.84
N HIS A 210 -14.95 -18.94 -7.76
CA HIS A 210 -14.64 -17.52 -7.55
C HIS A 210 -15.86 -16.67 -7.19
N HIS A 211 -17.06 -17.09 -7.59
CA HIS A 211 -18.31 -16.39 -7.34
C HIS A 211 -18.72 -16.32 -5.86
N ILE A 212 -18.13 -17.15 -5.00
CA ILE A 212 -18.39 -17.15 -3.55
C ILE A 212 -17.69 -15.97 -2.86
N TYR A 213 -16.63 -15.45 -3.46
CA TYR A 213 -15.76 -14.46 -2.83
C TYR A 213 -15.90 -13.09 -3.50
N ASN A 214 -15.77 -12.02 -2.70
CA ASN A 214 -15.73 -10.67 -3.23
C ASN A 214 -14.50 -10.52 -4.15
N THR A 215 -14.70 -10.04 -5.37
CA THR A 215 -13.65 -9.73 -6.36
C THR A 215 -12.54 -8.86 -5.75
N ASP A 216 -12.89 -7.86 -4.94
CA ASP A 216 -11.91 -6.98 -4.29
C ASP A 216 -10.99 -7.76 -3.34
N ALA A 217 -11.55 -8.75 -2.62
CA ALA A 217 -10.80 -9.57 -1.68
C ALA A 217 -9.86 -10.55 -2.39
N LEU A 218 -10.27 -11.07 -3.55
CA LEU A 218 -9.43 -11.91 -4.39
C LEU A 218 -8.26 -11.12 -4.98
N GLU A 219 -8.50 -9.90 -5.47
CA GLU A 219 -7.44 -9.03 -5.98
C GLU A 219 -6.43 -8.71 -4.87
N MET A 220 -6.89 -8.32 -3.68
CA MET A 220 -6.02 -8.12 -2.52
C MET A 220 -5.19 -9.37 -2.15
N ALA A 221 -5.76 -10.57 -2.29
CA ALA A 221 -5.04 -11.82 -2.05
C ALA A 221 -3.93 -12.06 -3.08
N VAL A 222 -4.22 -11.83 -4.37
CA VAL A 222 -3.23 -11.94 -5.45
C VAL A 222 -2.07 -10.98 -5.22
N GLU A 223 -2.39 -9.72 -4.91
CA GLU A 223 -1.38 -8.71 -4.63
C GLU A 223 -0.52 -9.10 -3.43
N ALA A 224 -1.13 -9.50 -2.31
CA ALA A 224 -0.40 -9.91 -1.11
C ALA A 224 0.59 -11.05 -1.44
N LEU A 225 0.17 -12.02 -2.25
CA LEU A 225 1.03 -13.13 -2.68
C LEU A 225 2.17 -12.71 -3.63
N GLU A 226 2.00 -11.65 -4.42
CA GLU A 226 3.07 -11.08 -5.26
C GLU A 226 4.15 -10.45 -4.40
N MET A 227 3.75 -9.57 -3.48
CA MET A 227 4.65 -8.93 -2.53
C MET A 227 3.88 -8.53 -1.27
N PRO A 228 4.34 -8.90 -0.06
CA PRO A 228 3.71 -8.46 1.19
C PRO A 228 3.77 -6.95 1.34
N TYR A 229 2.71 -6.33 1.89
CA TYR A 229 2.60 -4.90 2.16
C TYR A 229 3.84 -4.34 2.88
N HIS A 230 4.38 -5.07 3.86
CA HIS A 230 5.55 -4.65 4.64
C HIS A 230 6.81 -4.42 3.77
N TRP A 231 6.91 -5.07 2.61
CA TRP A 231 8.04 -4.93 1.68
C TRP A 231 7.79 -3.94 0.56
N ARG A 232 6.56 -3.44 0.40
CA ARG A 232 6.21 -2.51 -0.66
C ARG A 232 6.65 -1.09 -0.35
N MET A 233 6.96 -0.32 -1.39
CA MET A 233 7.19 1.11 -1.25
C MET A 233 5.86 1.82 -0.94
N LYS A 234 5.71 2.26 0.32
CA LYS A 234 4.48 2.89 0.85
C LYS A 234 3.85 3.91 -0.09
N ARG A 235 4.64 4.80 -0.71
CA ARG A 235 4.11 5.86 -1.57
C ARG A 235 3.49 5.35 -2.89
N LEU A 236 4.05 4.29 -3.46
CA LEU A 236 3.48 3.65 -4.66
C LEU A 236 2.24 2.86 -4.29
N GLU A 237 2.28 2.17 -3.17
CA GLU A 237 1.15 1.40 -2.64
C GLU A 237 -0.03 2.32 -2.32
N THR A 238 0.21 3.47 -1.68
CA THR A 238 -0.83 4.49 -1.45
C THR A 238 -1.50 4.91 -2.74
N ARG A 239 -0.75 5.09 -3.82
CA ARG A 239 -1.33 5.47 -5.10
C ARG A 239 -2.26 4.39 -5.63
N ARG A 240 -1.81 3.12 -5.62
CA ARG A 240 -2.62 1.97 -6.03
C ARG A 240 -3.87 1.84 -5.16
N TYR A 241 -3.73 1.95 -3.84
CA TYR A 241 -4.83 1.82 -2.89
C TYR A 241 -5.89 2.92 -3.09
N ILE A 242 -5.48 4.17 -3.35
CA ILE A 242 -6.41 5.27 -3.68
C ILE A 242 -7.17 4.98 -4.98
N ASP A 243 -6.50 4.39 -5.97
CA ASP A 243 -7.08 4.10 -7.28
C ASP A 243 -8.04 2.88 -7.20
N ALA A 244 -7.72 1.85 -6.41
CA ALA A 244 -8.57 0.68 -6.17
C ALA A 244 -9.82 1.01 -5.36
N TYR A 245 -9.73 1.93 -4.39
CA TYR A 245 -10.83 2.25 -3.49
C TYR A 245 -11.71 3.34 -4.09
N ASN A 246 -12.73 2.94 -4.84
CA ASN A 246 -13.61 3.85 -5.59
C ASN A 246 -14.83 4.36 -4.79
N LYS A 247 -14.86 4.19 -3.46
CA LYS A 247 -15.99 4.66 -2.63
C LYS A 247 -15.84 6.14 -2.29
N HIS A 248 -16.93 6.90 -2.31
CA HIS A 248 -16.93 8.29 -1.83
C HIS A 248 -16.88 8.30 -0.30
N ASP A 249 -15.66 8.28 0.24
CA ASP A 249 -15.37 8.34 1.67
C ASP A 249 -14.49 9.56 1.99
N VAL A 250 -14.72 10.15 3.16
CA VAL A 250 -13.95 11.27 3.73
C VAL A 250 -12.45 10.95 3.74
N LEU A 251 -12.10 9.69 4.03
CA LEU A 251 -10.71 9.22 4.05
C LEU A 251 -10.04 9.30 2.67
N ILE A 252 -10.77 8.94 1.62
CA ILE A 252 -10.22 8.92 0.26
C ILE A 252 -10.13 10.32 -0.31
N GLU A 253 -11.12 11.17 -0.04
CA GLU A 253 -11.05 12.58 -0.41
C GLU A 253 -9.83 13.25 0.22
N LEU A 254 -9.61 13.01 1.52
CA LEU A 254 -8.42 13.48 2.22
C LEU A 254 -7.15 12.96 1.54
N ALA A 255 -7.07 11.66 1.28
CA ALA A 255 -5.91 11.03 0.65
C ALA A 255 -5.63 11.58 -0.76
N LYS A 256 -6.66 11.78 -1.58
CA LYS A 256 -6.52 12.34 -2.95
C LYS A 256 -5.97 13.76 -2.91
N ILE A 257 -6.49 14.61 -2.03
CA ILE A 257 -6.04 16.00 -1.90
C ILE A 257 -4.61 16.04 -1.36
N ASP A 258 -4.34 15.28 -0.30
CA ASP A 258 -3.02 15.23 0.32
C ASP A 258 -1.96 14.69 -0.64
N PHE A 259 -2.26 13.60 -1.36
CA PHE A 259 -1.37 13.01 -2.35
C PHE A 259 -0.99 14.02 -3.45
N ASN A 260 -1.96 14.79 -3.93
CA ASN A 260 -1.75 15.80 -4.97
C ASN A 260 -0.95 17.02 -4.47
N ILE A 261 -1.15 17.45 -3.22
CA ILE A 261 -0.36 18.51 -2.59
C ILE A 261 1.10 18.07 -2.47
N GLU A 262 1.34 16.89 -1.89
CA GLU A 262 2.69 16.34 -1.73
C GLU A 262 3.39 16.10 -3.06
N LYS A 263 2.66 15.61 -4.08
CA LYS A 263 3.17 15.48 -5.45
C LYS A 263 3.67 16.83 -5.99
N LYS A 264 2.98 17.94 -5.73
CA LYS A 264 3.43 19.27 -6.15
C LYS A 264 4.73 19.67 -5.45
N ILE A 265 4.82 19.44 -4.14
CA ILE A 265 6.03 19.77 -3.36
C ILE A 265 7.23 19.02 -3.96
N LEU A 266 7.08 17.73 -4.26
CA LEU A 266 8.13 16.92 -4.90
C LEU A 266 8.52 17.45 -6.28
N ILE A 267 7.56 17.76 -7.15
CA ILE A 267 7.84 18.35 -8.48
C ILE A 267 8.60 19.67 -8.34
N SER A 268 8.21 20.52 -7.39
CA SER A 268 8.88 21.81 -7.16
C SER A 268 10.32 21.65 -6.67
N LYS A 269 10.59 20.65 -5.81
CA LYS A 269 11.94 20.29 -5.36
C LYS A 269 12.78 19.75 -6.51
N GLY A 270 12.19 18.91 -7.39
CA GLY A 270 12.86 18.38 -8.59
C GLY A 270 13.31 19.49 -9.54
N LYS A 271 12.43 20.46 -9.85
CA LYS A 271 12.79 21.62 -10.69
C LYS A 271 13.95 22.44 -10.12
N ARG A 272 14.01 22.59 -8.79
CA ARG A 272 15.11 23.33 -8.12
C ARG A 272 16.45 22.59 -8.19
N LYS A 273 16.45 21.26 -8.15
CA LYS A 273 17.69 20.47 -8.30
C LYS A 273 18.24 20.60 -9.72
N ASN A 274 17.40 20.43 -10.73
CA ASN A 274 17.82 20.55 -12.13
C ASN A 274 18.35 21.96 -12.47
N LYS A 275 17.84 23.02 -11.83
CA LYS A 275 18.34 24.39 -12.02
C LYS A 275 19.73 24.63 -11.39
N LYS A 276 20.20 23.77 -10.48
CA LYS A 276 21.53 23.91 -9.84
C LYS A 276 22.61 23.09 -10.55
N GLU A 277 22.22 22.16 -11.42
CA GLU A 277 23.13 21.27 -12.14
C GLU A 277 23.46 21.78 -13.56
N ASN A 278 22.78 22.84 -14.01
CA ASN A 278 23.08 23.63 -15.21
C ASN A 278 23.58 25.02 -14.81
#